data_AF-A0A9X3DGW9-F1
#
_entry.id   AF-A0A9X3DGW9-F1
#
_cell.length_a   1.000
_cell.length_b   1.000
_cell.length_c   1.000
_cell.angle_alpha   90.00
_cell.angle_beta   90.00
_cell.angle_gamma   90.00
#
_symmetry.space_group_name_H-M   'P 1'
#
loop_
_entity.id
_entity.type
_entity.pdbx_description
1 polymer ?
#
loop_
_entity_poly.entity_id
_entity_poly.type
_entity_poly.pdbx_seq_one_letter_code
_entity_poly.pdbx_strand_id
1 'polypeptide(L)'
;MLKTHSIKNLLVVIFLLISSLSFAQKAYTISEIPDPKKNGGGWVSNPDSILSADHVSQINATISDFEGKTNVQVAVVIVNDFDHEQEDFDFANELFNTWGIGQKTSNNGLLLFIAKDRRKYRFITGTGIEGVLPDVKLKHIAEQNLLPAFRENNFGTGIITTIDAIGVVILNPENKSELNQFFTQQSENGDLGKVWIPVLVIILAFFGIFKIVNKQAKKTIKVDASGNNGHEKTIISGCAGFFMFIFVSIFAMVFFRGFGLFDKVKLIHAPFILYGILAACLFFRYLFHISSLRKTHYDDKNYFNAVSDFNKKNFWLIIFSPLILITLINYLFKRGKNIDRFKPVLDSKNQEMLRVDRDINVEGKPFLSAGQRAEEGAQTYDYDIWESADHKEHVIKQWPAEEYNSYTECPKCNFRTYKLNKQVTVTAATYSREGKAKLINECSFCRNVEFIEWITLAMLVKTKSSSGSSSSRSSSSSSSSSWGGGRSSGGGTGGSW
;
A
#
# COMPACT_ATOMS: atom_id res chain seq x y z
N MET A 1 -76.06 -9.92 -47.28
CA MET A 1 -76.72 -9.35 -46.08
C MET A 1 -76.24 -10.09 -44.84
N LEU A 2 -75.16 -9.63 -44.20
CA LEU A 2 -74.76 -10.11 -42.88
C LEU A 2 -75.81 -9.64 -41.86
N LYS A 3 -76.46 -10.58 -41.16
CA LYS A 3 -77.54 -10.32 -40.19
C LYS A 3 -77.12 -9.20 -39.24
N THR A 4 -77.91 -8.12 -39.21
CA THR A 4 -77.76 -6.93 -38.35
C THR A 4 -77.66 -7.26 -36.85
N HIS A 5 -78.14 -8.43 -36.43
CA HIS A 5 -77.96 -8.94 -35.06
C HIS A 5 -76.50 -9.34 -34.71
N SER A 6 -75.72 -9.82 -35.68
CA SER A 6 -74.35 -10.28 -35.44
C SER A 6 -73.37 -9.10 -35.25
N ILE A 7 -73.65 -7.95 -35.87
CA ILE A 7 -72.83 -6.75 -35.77
C ILE A 7 -73.03 -6.06 -34.40
N LYS A 8 -74.26 -6.04 -33.86
CA LYS A 8 -74.53 -5.53 -32.51
C LYS A 8 -73.82 -6.35 -31.43
N ASN A 9 -73.84 -7.68 -31.52
CA ASN A 9 -73.14 -8.54 -30.56
C ASN A 9 -71.62 -8.41 -30.67
N LEU A 10 -71.08 -8.21 -31.88
CA LEU A 10 -69.65 -7.95 -32.09
C LEU A 10 -69.21 -6.59 -31.49
N LEU A 11 -70.02 -5.53 -31.66
CA LEU A 11 -69.74 -4.22 -31.08
C LEU A 11 -69.81 -4.23 -29.54
N VAL A 12 -70.71 -5.00 -28.94
CA VAL A 12 -70.79 -5.16 -27.48
C VAL A 12 -69.58 -5.92 -26.93
N VAL A 13 -69.11 -6.96 -27.63
CA VAL A 13 -67.90 -7.71 -27.24
C VAL A 13 -66.64 -6.85 -27.40
N ILE A 14 -66.54 -6.05 -28.46
CA ILE A 14 -65.45 -5.09 -28.66
C ILE A 14 -65.49 -3.98 -27.59
N PHE A 15 -66.67 -3.46 -27.23
CA PHE A 15 -66.83 -2.48 -26.15
C PHE A 15 -66.45 -3.06 -24.78
N LEU A 16 -66.82 -4.32 -24.49
CA LEU A 16 -66.40 -5.05 -23.28
C LEU A 16 -64.88 -5.30 -23.25
N LEU A 17 -64.27 -5.67 -24.39
CA LEU A 17 -62.82 -5.83 -24.50
C LEU A 17 -62.06 -4.51 -24.35
N ILE A 18 -62.55 -3.41 -24.93
CA ILE A 18 -61.97 -2.07 -24.77
C ILE A 18 -62.14 -1.56 -23.33
N SER A 19 -63.23 -1.92 -22.64
CA SER A 19 -63.42 -1.59 -21.21
C SER A 19 -62.49 -2.34 -20.27
N SER A 20 -61.95 -3.49 -20.69
CA SER A 20 -60.97 -4.27 -19.91
C SER A 20 -59.51 -3.84 -20.07
N LEU A 21 -59.22 -2.87 -20.95
CA LEU A 21 -57.88 -2.32 -21.18
C LEU A 21 -57.50 -1.15 -20.25
N SER A 22 -58.32 -0.83 -19.26
CA SER A 22 -58.06 0.26 -18.31
C SER A 22 -57.70 -0.30 -16.93
N PHE A 23 -56.55 0.16 -16.40
CA PHE A 23 -55.93 -0.16 -15.10
C PHE A 23 -55.03 -1.40 -15.04
N ALA A 24 -53.99 -1.46 -15.87
CA ALA A 24 -52.71 -1.92 -15.34
C ALA A 24 -52.17 -0.78 -14.46
N GLN A 25 -52.19 -0.92 -13.13
CA GLN A 25 -51.54 0.03 -12.22
C GLN A 25 -50.04 0.03 -12.55
N LYS A 26 -49.51 1.20 -12.90
CA LYS A 26 -48.11 1.37 -13.27
C LYS A 26 -47.26 1.31 -11.99
N ALA A 27 -46.59 0.18 -11.78
CA ALA A 27 -45.54 0.03 -10.77
C ALA A 27 -44.22 0.58 -11.32
N TYR A 28 -43.65 1.60 -10.67
CA TYR A 28 -42.39 2.22 -11.11
C TYR A 28 -41.16 1.38 -10.72
N THR A 29 -40.24 1.22 -11.66
CA THR A 29 -38.85 0.84 -11.37
C THR A 29 -37.99 2.08 -11.11
N ILE A 30 -36.81 1.90 -10.50
CA ILE A 30 -35.91 3.00 -10.12
C ILE A 30 -35.49 3.86 -11.32
N SER A 31 -35.33 3.25 -12.50
CA SER A 31 -34.91 3.95 -13.72
C SER A 31 -36.02 4.81 -14.33
N GLU A 32 -37.29 4.51 -14.00
CA GLU A 32 -38.46 5.19 -14.55
C GLU A 32 -38.91 6.38 -13.72
N ILE A 33 -38.52 6.45 -12.44
CA ILE A 33 -38.81 7.62 -11.60
C ILE A 33 -37.93 8.79 -12.09
N PRO A 34 -38.53 9.91 -12.54
CA PRO A 34 -37.77 11.02 -13.08
C PRO A 34 -36.98 11.73 -11.97
N ASP A 35 -35.67 11.79 -12.13
CA ASP A 35 -34.78 12.55 -11.24
C ASP A 35 -35.03 14.06 -11.40
N PRO A 36 -35.50 14.76 -10.35
CA PRO A 36 -35.88 16.16 -10.46
C PRO A 36 -34.68 17.08 -10.75
N LYS A 37 -33.45 16.71 -10.35
CA LYS A 37 -32.26 17.52 -10.65
C LYS A 37 -31.76 17.37 -12.09
N LYS A 38 -31.98 16.22 -12.73
CA LYS A 38 -31.62 16.03 -14.15
C LYS A 38 -32.58 16.75 -15.10
N ASN A 39 -33.83 16.91 -14.67
CA ASN A 39 -34.89 17.48 -15.49
C ASN A 39 -35.19 18.97 -15.16
N GLY A 40 -34.41 19.60 -14.28
CA GLY A 40 -34.60 21.00 -13.88
C GLY A 40 -35.82 21.26 -12.97
N GLY A 41 -36.41 20.21 -12.38
CA GLY A 41 -37.62 20.24 -11.56
C GLY A 41 -37.40 20.49 -10.06
N GLY A 42 -36.18 20.82 -9.63
CA GLY A 42 -35.84 21.10 -8.24
C GLY A 42 -35.52 19.84 -7.44
N TRP A 43 -36.29 19.58 -6.39
CA TRP A 43 -36.06 18.53 -5.40
C TRP A 43 -37.20 17.52 -5.27
N VAL A 44 -38.32 17.77 -5.93
CA VAL A 44 -39.54 16.95 -5.85
C VAL A 44 -39.76 16.17 -7.14
N SER A 45 -39.89 14.85 -7.05
CA SER A 45 -40.35 13.98 -8.13
C SER A 45 -41.81 13.58 -7.89
N ASN A 46 -42.70 13.99 -8.79
CA ASN A 46 -44.15 13.77 -8.73
C ASN A 46 -44.69 13.33 -10.11
N PRO A 47 -44.27 12.15 -10.63
CA PRO A 47 -44.65 11.71 -11.98
C PRO A 47 -46.15 11.45 -12.15
N ASP A 48 -46.84 11.06 -11.06
CA ASP A 48 -48.27 10.73 -11.09
C ASP A 48 -49.18 11.93 -10.81
N SER A 49 -48.62 13.14 -10.69
CA SER A 49 -49.37 14.37 -10.42
C SER A 49 -50.25 14.29 -9.15
N ILE A 50 -49.78 13.57 -8.12
CA ILE A 50 -50.46 13.44 -6.82
C ILE A 50 -50.44 14.78 -6.07
N LEU A 51 -49.37 15.55 -6.25
CA LEU A 51 -49.25 16.92 -5.75
C LEU A 51 -49.65 17.94 -6.82
N SER A 52 -50.30 19.02 -6.41
CA SER A 52 -50.55 20.19 -7.26
C SER A 52 -49.24 20.93 -7.55
N ALA A 53 -49.22 21.71 -8.63
CA ALA A 53 -48.06 22.53 -8.98
C ALA A 53 -47.68 23.52 -7.85
N ASP A 54 -48.68 24.05 -7.14
CA ASP A 54 -48.47 24.96 -6.00
C ASP A 54 -47.77 24.25 -4.84
N HIS A 55 -48.18 23.01 -4.51
CA HIS A 55 -47.52 22.22 -3.47
C HIS A 55 -46.07 21.89 -3.86
N VAL A 56 -45.83 21.48 -5.10
CA VAL A 56 -44.47 21.19 -5.60
C VAL A 56 -43.58 22.44 -5.50
N SER A 57 -44.10 23.61 -5.89
CA SER A 57 -43.40 24.88 -5.81
C SER A 57 -43.05 25.26 -4.35
N GLN A 58 -44.00 25.11 -3.43
CA GLN A 58 -43.79 25.39 -2.00
C GLN A 58 -42.72 24.47 -1.40
N ILE A 59 -42.80 23.16 -1.65
CA ILE A 59 -41.81 22.19 -1.15
C ILE A 59 -40.42 22.51 -1.71
N ASN A 60 -40.32 22.78 -3.01
CA ASN A 60 -39.06 23.17 -3.64
C ASN A 60 -38.47 24.45 -3.02
N ALA A 61 -39.32 25.46 -2.74
CA ALA A 61 -38.88 26.70 -2.11
C ALA A 61 -38.34 26.47 -0.68
N THR A 62 -39.04 25.68 0.14
CA THR A 62 -38.58 25.34 1.50
C THR A 62 -37.25 24.58 1.46
N ILE A 63 -37.13 23.57 0.59
CA ILE A 63 -35.89 22.79 0.45
C ILE A 63 -34.73 23.67 0.00
N SER A 64 -34.96 24.55 -0.97
CA SER A 64 -33.95 25.49 -1.46
C SER A 64 -33.42 26.40 -0.34
N ASP A 65 -34.29 26.86 0.57
CA ASP A 65 -33.93 27.81 1.62
C ASP A 65 -32.96 27.19 2.63
N PHE A 66 -33.26 25.98 3.15
CA PHE A 66 -32.37 25.36 4.12
C PHE A 66 -31.15 24.69 3.47
N GLU A 67 -31.22 24.19 2.22
CA GLU A 67 -30.03 23.68 1.51
C GLU A 67 -29.00 24.80 1.35
N GLY A 68 -29.44 26.02 0.99
CA GLY A 68 -28.55 27.18 0.89
C GLY A 68 -27.91 27.62 2.22
N LYS A 69 -28.55 27.32 3.36
CA LYS A 69 -28.08 27.73 4.69
C LYS A 69 -27.25 26.66 5.42
N THR A 70 -27.41 25.39 5.04
CA THR A 70 -26.89 24.24 5.82
C THR A 70 -26.16 23.21 4.95
N ASN A 71 -26.21 23.32 3.62
CA ASN A 71 -25.72 22.35 2.64
C ASN A 71 -26.43 20.98 2.65
N VAL A 72 -27.43 20.75 3.50
CA VAL A 72 -28.20 19.50 3.53
C VAL A 72 -29.07 19.38 2.28
N GLN A 73 -28.98 18.25 1.59
CA GLN A 73 -29.73 18.00 0.36
C GLN A 73 -30.93 17.11 0.66
N VAL A 74 -32.14 17.60 0.41
CA VAL A 74 -33.36 16.83 0.61
C VAL A 74 -34.01 16.53 -0.74
N ALA A 75 -34.49 15.31 -0.95
CA ALA A 75 -35.31 14.95 -2.09
C ALA A 75 -36.65 14.37 -1.61
N VAL A 76 -37.72 14.69 -2.33
CA VAL A 76 -39.06 14.15 -2.06
C VAL A 76 -39.54 13.41 -3.31
N VAL A 77 -39.98 12.17 -3.13
CA VAL A 77 -40.49 11.33 -4.21
C VAL A 77 -41.85 10.79 -3.81
N ILE A 78 -42.85 11.03 -4.63
CA ILE A 78 -44.21 10.52 -4.44
C ILE A 78 -44.73 9.86 -5.71
N VAL A 79 -45.14 8.60 -5.57
CA VAL A 79 -45.67 7.76 -6.65
C VAL A 79 -46.91 7.02 -6.17
N ASN A 80 -47.76 6.57 -7.09
CA ASN A 80 -48.88 5.70 -6.79
C ASN A 80 -48.38 4.34 -6.27
N ASP A 81 -47.49 3.69 -7.04
CA ASP A 81 -46.92 2.39 -6.70
C ASP A 81 -45.48 2.24 -7.23
N PHE A 82 -44.75 1.24 -6.74
CA PHE A 82 -43.40 0.88 -7.16
C PHE A 82 -43.31 -0.63 -7.41
N ASP A 83 -42.13 -1.13 -7.80
CA ASP A 83 -41.90 -2.55 -8.05
C ASP A 83 -42.48 -3.46 -6.94
N HIS A 84 -43.24 -4.48 -7.35
CA HIS A 84 -43.89 -5.43 -6.43
C HIS A 84 -42.92 -6.48 -5.87
N GLU A 85 -41.76 -6.65 -6.50
CA GLU A 85 -40.74 -7.61 -6.07
C GLU A 85 -39.78 -7.03 -5.02
N GLN A 86 -39.87 -5.73 -4.71
CA GLN A 86 -39.01 -5.05 -3.75
C GLN A 86 -39.77 -4.57 -2.49
N GLU A 87 -39.08 -4.59 -1.36
CA GLU A 87 -39.55 -3.91 -0.14
C GLU A 87 -39.38 -2.39 -0.25
N ASP A 88 -40.21 -1.62 0.48
CA ASP A 88 -40.18 -0.16 0.43
C ASP A 88 -38.85 0.44 0.89
N PHE A 89 -38.16 -0.23 1.82
CA PHE A 89 -36.83 0.18 2.26
C PHE A 89 -35.79 0.00 1.19
N ASP A 90 -35.71 -1.21 0.61
CA ASP A 90 -34.70 -1.55 -0.38
C ASP A 90 -34.85 -0.66 -1.62
N PHE A 91 -36.10 -0.48 -2.07
CA PHE A 91 -36.41 0.41 -3.18
C PHE A 91 -35.97 1.87 -2.88
N ALA A 92 -36.33 2.42 -1.72
CA ALA A 92 -35.98 3.79 -1.36
C ALA A 92 -34.46 3.97 -1.17
N ASN A 93 -33.78 2.99 -0.59
CA ASN A 93 -32.33 3.02 -0.38
C ASN A 93 -31.58 2.89 -1.72
N GLU A 94 -32.01 2.00 -2.61
CA GLU A 94 -31.44 1.87 -3.95
C GLU A 94 -31.66 3.15 -4.77
N LEU A 95 -32.85 3.76 -4.68
CA LEU A 95 -33.14 5.06 -5.29
C LEU A 95 -32.23 6.17 -4.75
N PHE A 96 -32.06 6.25 -3.42
CA PHE A 96 -31.17 7.21 -2.76
C PHE A 96 -29.74 7.12 -3.30
N ASN A 97 -29.20 5.90 -3.38
CA ASN A 97 -27.83 5.66 -3.84
C ASN A 97 -27.68 5.84 -5.35
N THR A 98 -28.70 5.46 -6.14
CA THR A 98 -28.71 5.62 -7.59
C THR A 98 -28.73 7.09 -7.99
N TRP A 99 -29.53 7.90 -7.30
CA TRP A 99 -29.51 9.35 -7.49
C TRP A 99 -28.23 9.93 -6.90
N GLY A 100 -27.73 9.40 -5.78
CA GLY A 100 -26.53 9.88 -5.10
C GLY A 100 -26.81 11.09 -4.23
N ILE A 101 -27.97 11.08 -3.56
CA ILE A 101 -28.52 12.21 -2.79
C ILE A 101 -27.54 12.60 -1.67
N GLY A 102 -27.17 13.89 -1.61
CA GLY A 102 -26.13 14.40 -0.72
C GLY A 102 -24.76 14.51 -1.41
N GLN A 103 -23.80 15.11 -0.71
CA GLN A 103 -22.42 15.29 -1.20
C GLN A 103 -21.54 14.06 -0.92
N LYS A 104 -20.66 13.68 -1.87
CA LYS A 104 -19.71 12.55 -1.75
C LYS A 104 -18.87 12.58 -0.48
N THR A 105 -18.45 13.77 -0.09
CA THR A 105 -17.59 13.97 1.07
C THR A 105 -18.40 14.00 2.35
N SER A 106 -19.58 14.61 2.34
CA SER A 106 -20.30 14.97 3.56
C SER A 106 -21.49 14.06 3.85
N ASN A 107 -21.93 13.22 2.90
CA ASN A 107 -23.09 12.32 3.00
C ASN A 107 -24.32 12.98 3.65
N ASN A 108 -24.62 14.21 3.25
CA ASN A 108 -25.61 15.07 3.88
C ASN A 108 -26.96 15.04 3.15
N GLY A 109 -27.34 13.87 2.66
CA GLY A 109 -28.58 13.64 1.91
C GLY A 109 -29.72 13.13 2.79
N LEU A 110 -30.95 13.51 2.47
CA LEU A 110 -32.19 12.96 3.02
C LEU A 110 -33.18 12.70 1.87
N LEU A 111 -33.79 11.53 1.83
CA LEU A 111 -34.90 11.22 0.92
C LEU A 111 -36.17 10.97 1.74
N LEU A 112 -37.28 11.56 1.32
CA LEU A 112 -38.63 11.15 1.69
C LEU A 112 -39.29 10.48 0.49
N PHE A 113 -39.47 9.16 0.56
CA PHE A 113 -40.15 8.35 -0.45
C PHE A 113 -41.56 7.99 0.03
N ILE A 114 -42.56 8.15 -0.85
CA ILE A 114 -43.98 7.89 -0.54
C ILE A 114 -44.60 7.06 -1.67
N ALA A 115 -45.20 5.93 -1.31
CA ALA A 115 -46.00 5.08 -2.18
C ALA A 115 -47.47 5.15 -1.76
N LYS A 116 -48.27 5.92 -2.50
CA LYS A 116 -49.64 6.31 -2.13
C LYS A 116 -50.59 5.11 -2.06
N ASP A 117 -50.59 4.24 -3.06
CA ASP A 117 -51.52 3.11 -3.15
C ASP A 117 -51.16 2.00 -2.13
N ARG A 118 -49.87 1.87 -1.79
CA ARG A 118 -49.41 0.99 -0.70
C ARG A 118 -49.57 1.60 0.70
N ARG A 119 -49.91 2.88 0.78
CA ARG A 119 -49.94 3.67 2.02
C ARG A 119 -48.65 3.54 2.83
N LYS A 120 -47.49 3.63 2.17
CA LYS A 120 -46.17 3.51 2.80
C LYS A 120 -45.33 4.76 2.58
N TYR A 121 -44.57 5.15 3.59
CA TYR A 121 -43.55 6.19 3.48
C TYR A 121 -42.22 5.71 4.06
N ARG A 122 -41.11 6.25 3.54
CA ARG A 122 -39.76 5.94 3.98
C ARG A 122 -38.89 7.18 3.97
N PHE A 123 -38.14 7.39 5.04
CA PHE A 123 -37.00 8.29 5.07
C PHE A 123 -35.71 7.50 4.91
N ILE A 124 -34.80 7.99 4.07
CA ILE A 124 -33.42 7.48 3.95
C ILE A 124 -32.47 8.62 4.25
N THR A 125 -31.59 8.44 5.22
CA THR A 125 -30.60 9.42 5.64
C THR A 125 -29.20 9.02 5.20
N GLY A 126 -28.39 10.02 4.88
CA GLY A 126 -26.94 9.88 4.76
C GLY A 126 -26.26 10.04 6.11
N THR A 127 -25.08 9.43 6.26
CA THR A 127 -24.32 9.42 7.52
C THR A 127 -24.04 10.82 8.09
N GLY A 128 -23.98 11.85 7.24
CA GLY A 128 -23.60 13.21 7.63
C GLY A 128 -24.67 14.00 8.37
N ILE A 129 -25.93 13.55 8.33
CA ILE A 129 -27.05 14.22 9.00
C ILE A 129 -27.71 13.34 10.07
N GLU A 130 -27.30 12.07 10.20
CA GLU A 130 -27.88 11.10 11.13
C GLU A 130 -27.79 11.56 12.60
N GLY A 131 -26.74 12.31 12.97
CA GLY A 131 -26.62 12.88 14.32
C GLY A 131 -27.70 13.93 14.65
N VAL A 132 -28.13 14.72 13.67
CA VAL A 132 -29.13 15.80 13.86
C VAL A 132 -30.55 15.31 13.58
N LEU A 133 -30.69 14.42 12.59
CA LEU A 133 -31.92 13.79 12.13
C LEU A 133 -31.82 12.27 12.22
N PRO A 134 -31.76 11.69 13.44
CA PRO A 134 -31.80 10.26 13.61
C PRO A 134 -33.19 9.71 13.24
N ASP A 135 -33.24 8.42 12.88
CA ASP A 135 -34.44 7.70 12.47
C ASP A 135 -35.64 7.88 13.41
N VAL A 136 -35.40 7.87 14.73
CA VAL A 136 -36.45 8.07 15.74
C VAL A 136 -37.09 9.45 15.63
N LYS A 137 -36.29 10.48 15.36
CA LYS A 137 -36.76 11.86 15.24
C LYS A 137 -37.55 12.07 13.96
N LEU A 138 -37.07 11.52 12.84
CA LEU A 138 -37.78 11.54 11.56
C LEU A 138 -39.12 10.81 11.64
N LYS A 139 -39.16 9.66 12.34
CA LYS A 139 -40.40 8.93 12.61
C LYS A 139 -41.39 9.78 13.38
N HIS A 140 -40.95 10.43 14.45
CA HIS A 140 -41.79 11.30 15.26
C HIS A 140 -42.35 12.49 14.47
N ILE A 141 -41.52 13.11 13.64
CA ILE A 141 -41.94 14.21 12.75
C ILE A 141 -43.04 13.71 11.78
N ALA A 142 -42.88 12.53 11.18
CA ALA A 142 -43.92 11.98 10.30
C ALA A 142 -45.20 11.64 11.06
N GLU A 143 -45.12 11.07 12.26
CA GLU A 143 -46.30 10.74 13.07
C GLU A 143 -47.11 11.99 13.45
N GLN A 144 -46.44 13.13 13.66
CA GLN A 144 -47.09 14.40 14.04
C GLN A 144 -47.61 15.20 12.86
N ASN A 145 -46.92 15.17 11.70
CA ASN A 145 -47.18 16.09 10.59
C ASN A 145 -47.69 15.36 9.33
N LEU A 146 -47.04 14.25 8.96
CA LEU A 146 -47.33 13.51 7.73
C LEU A 146 -48.61 12.66 7.85
N LEU A 147 -48.66 11.80 8.89
CA LEU A 147 -49.71 10.80 9.04
C LEU A 147 -51.11 11.39 9.25
N PRO A 148 -51.32 12.45 10.05
CA PRO A 148 -52.66 13.03 10.22
C PRO A 148 -53.25 13.53 8.91
N ALA A 149 -52.46 14.27 8.11
CA ALA A 149 -52.88 14.78 6.83
C ALA A 149 -53.14 13.66 5.80
N PHE A 150 -52.33 12.59 5.83
CA PHE A 150 -52.48 11.45 4.94
C PHE A 150 -53.76 10.63 5.22
N ARG A 151 -54.22 10.57 6.48
CA ARG A 151 -55.52 9.97 6.83
C ARG A 151 -56.70 10.72 6.21
N GLU A 152 -56.54 12.02 5.97
CA GLU A 152 -57.51 12.88 5.32
C GLU A 152 -57.31 12.97 3.79
N ASN A 153 -56.41 12.15 3.22
CA ASN A 153 -55.96 12.22 1.81
C ASN A 153 -55.37 13.57 1.39
N ASN A 154 -54.91 14.38 2.35
CA ASN A 154 -54.26 15.66 2.08
C ASN A 154 -52.73 15.48 2.02
N PHE A 155 -52.26 14.86 0.93
CA PHE A 155 -50.85 14.53 0.75
C PHE A 155 -49.94 15.76 0.66
N GLY A 156 -50.40 16.82 -0.01
CA GLY A 156 -49.63 18.06 -0.17
C GLY A 156 -49.32 18.74 1.15
N THR A 157 -50.35 19.02 1.95
CA THR A 157 -50.17 19.63 3.26
C THR A 157 -49.34 18.75 4.20
N GLY A 158 -49.53 17.42 4.16
CA GLY A 158 -48.73 16.49 4.97
C GLY A 158 -47.23 16.56 4.65
N ILE A 159 -46.86 16.60 3.36
CA ILE A 159 -45.45 16.72 2.96
C ILE A 159 -44.90 18.09 3.30
N ILE A 160 -45.62 19.18 3.02
CA ILE A 160 -45.17 20.55 3.31
C ILE A 160 -44.85 20.70 4.80
N THR A 161 -45.80 20.37 5.68
CA THR A 161 -45.62 20.48 7.14
C THR A 161 -44.48 19.60 7.66
N THR A 162 -44.28 18.43 7.05
CA THR A 162 -43.16 17.53 7.38
C THR A 162 -41.81 18.13 6.99
N ILE A 163 -41.70 18.70 5.79
CA ILE A 163 -40.47 19.35 5.31
C ILE A 163 -40.17 20.63 6.10
N ASP A 164 -41.20 21.41 6.46
CA ASP A 164 -41.06 22.59 7.32
C ASP A 164 -40.54 22.19 8.71
N ALA A 165 -41.10 21.14 9.32
CA ALA A 165 -40.64 20.62 10.62
C ALA A 165 -39.18 20.13 10.57
N ILE A 166 -38.78 19.47 9.48
CA ILE A 166 -37.38 19.09 9.23
C ILE A 166 -36.51 20.35 9.11
N GLY A 167 -36.97 21.36 8.38
CA GLY A 167 -36.30 22.66 8.25
C GLY A 167 -36.03 23.32 9.60
N VAL A 168 -37.02 23.35 10.50
CA VAL A 168 -36.88 23.88 11.87
C VAL A 168 -35.77 23.15 12.63
N VAL A 169 -35.68 21.82 12.50
CA VAL A 169 -34.64 21.03 13.16
C VAL A 169 -33.25 21.34 12.59
N ILE A 170 -33.08 21.35 11.27
CA ILE A 170 -31.77 21.56 10.63
C ILE A 170 -31.29 23.01 10.84
N LEU A 171 -32.20 23.98 10.82
CA LEU A 171 -31.86 25.41 10.95
C LEU A 171 -31.61 25.87 12.39
N ASN A 172 -31.86 25.01 13.40
CA ASN A 172 -31.55 25.32 14.79
C ASN A 172 -30.04 25.63 14.94
N PRO A 173 -29.64 26.76 15.56
CA PRO A 173 -28.23 27.16 15.70
C PRO A 173 -27.29 26.09 16.26
N GLU A 174 -27.75 25.31 17.24
CA GLU A 174 -26.94 24.23 17.83
C GLU A 174 -26.64 23.14 16.78
N ASN A 175 -27.67 22.63 16.12
CA ASN A 175 -27.56 21.63 15.06
C ASN A 175 -26.77 22.14 13.84
N LYS A 176 -26.92 23.42 13.49
CA LYS A 176 -26.17 24.04 12.40
C LYS A 176 -24.66 24.06 12.69
N SER A 177 -24.28 24.32 13.95
CA SER A 177 -22.88 24.30 14.35
C SER A 177 -22.28 22.90 14.30
N GLU A 178 -23.04 21.88 14.73
CA GLU A 178 -22.64 20.47 14.63
C GLU A 178 -22.49 20.03 13.17
N LEU A 179 -23.48 20.30 12.31
CA LEU A 179 -23.43 20.01 10.88
C LEU A 179 -22.20 20.64 10.21
N ASN A 180 -21.94 21.91 10.48
CA ASN A 180 -20.77 22.61 9.93
C ASN A 180 -19.45 22.01 10.43
N GLN A 181 -19.36 21.60 11.70
CA GLN A 181 -18.17 20.93 12.23
C GLN A 181 -17.93 19.59 11.54
N PHE A 182 -18.98 18.76 11.39
CA PHE A 182 -18.88 17.48 10.68
C PHE A 182 -18.47 17.67 9.21
N PHE A 183 -19.06 18.64 8.50
CA PHE A 183 -18.72 18.90 7.10
C PHE A 183 -17.30 19.46 6.92
N THR A 184 -16.84 20.32 7.84
CA THR A 184 -15.48 20.90 7.78
C THR A 184 -14.42 19.84 8.05
N GLN A 185 -14.64 18.96 9.04
CA GLN A 185 -13.71 17.89 9.39
C GLN A 185 -13.57 16.82 8.30
N GLN A 186 -14.63 16.60 7.50
CA GLN A 186 -14.60 15.65 6.39
C GLN A 186 -14.00 16.27 5.10
N SER A 187 -14.19 17.57 4.89
CA SER A 187 -13.56 18.34 3.81
C SER A 187 -12.03 18.42 3.95
N GLU A 188 -11.49 18.63 5.15
CA GLU A 188 -10.03 18.68 5.38
C GLU A 188 -9.30 17.37 5.04
N ASN A 189 -9.97 16.23 5.13
CA ASN A 189 -9.40 14.93 4.76
C ASN A 189 -9.41 14.65 3.25
N GLY A 190 -10.09 15.48 2.44
CA GLY A 190 -10.33 15.26 1.01
C GLY A 190 -9.42 16.04 0.06
N ASP A 191 -8.57 16.96 0.55
CA ASP A 191 -7.70 17.76 -0.31
C ASP A 191 -6.50 16.95 -0.81
N LEU A 192 -6.72 16.25 -1.93
CA LEU A 192 -5.69 15.48 -2.64
C LEU A 192 -4.41 16.30 -2.89
N GLY A 193 -4.50 17.63 -3.06
CA GLY A 193 -3.33 18.48 -3.27
C GLY A 193 -2.30 18.42 -2.12
N LYS A 194 -2.77 18.34 -0.87
CA LYS A 194 -1.90 18.34 0.32
C LYS A 194 -1.11 17.04 0.50
N VAL A 195 -1.54 15.94 -0.10
CA VAL A 195 -0.86 14.63 -0.01
C VAL A 195 0.07 14.38 -1.20
N TRP A 196 -0.35 14.74 -2.42
CA TRP A 196 0.40 14.39 -3.63
C TRP A 196 1.63 15.26 -3.87
N ILE A 197 1.60 16.54 -3.48
CA ILE A 197 2.76 17.45 -3.59
C ILE A 197 3.96 16.95 -2.77
N PRO A 198 3.86 16.68 -1.46
CA PRO A 198 4.99 16.17 -0.70
C PRO A 198 5.47 14.79 -1.18
N VAL A 199 4.54 13.93 -1.63
CA VAL A 199 4.89 12.63 -2.25
C VAL A 199 5.77 12.82 -3.50
N LEU A 200 5.39 13.72 -4.40
CA LEU A 200 6.15 14.01 -5.62
C LEU A 200 7.55 14.56 -5.31
N VAL A 201 7.64 15.49 -4.35
CA VAL A 201 8.92 16.08 -3.92
C VAL A 201 9.85 15.02 -3.34
N ILE A 202 9.33 14.13 -2.49
CA ILE A 202 10.10 13.01 -1.92
C ILE A 202 10.61 12.09 -3.04
N ILE A 203 9.76 11.72 -4.00
CA ILE A 203 10.16 10.86 -5.13
C ILE A 203 11.28 11.50 -5.95
N LEU A 204 11.15 12.78 -6.30
CA LEU A 204 12.14 13.49 -7.11
C LEU A 204 13.49 13.65 -6.37
N ALA A 205 13.45 13.95 -5.07
CA ALA A 205 14.64 14.04 -4.23
C ALA A 205 15.39 12.71 -4.19
N PHE A 206 14.70 11.61 -3.87
CA PHE A 206 15.31 10.28 -3.83
C PHE A 206 15.79 9.81 -5.21
N PHE A 207 15.07 10.13 -6.30
CA PHE A 207 15.50 9.82 -7.65
C PHE A 207 16.83 10.50 -8.01
N GLY A 208 16.96 11.79 -7.69
CA GLY A 208 18.21 12.54 -7.88
C GLY A 208 19.37 11.93 -7.09
N ILE A 209 19.15 11.62 -5.81
CA ILE A 209 20.14 10.97 -4.94
C ILE A 209 20.57 9.62 -5.51
N PHE A 210 19.62 8.78 -5.90
CA PHE A 210 19.90 7.45 -6.44
C PHE A 210 20.72 7.53 -7.73
N LYS A 211 20.44 8.51 -8.59
CA LYS A 211 21.22 8.77 -9.81
C LYS A 211 22.65 9.21 -9.49
N ILE A 212 22.86 10.06 -8.47
CA ILE A 212 24.20 10.49 -8.02
C ILE A 212 25.00 9.30 -7.49
N VAL A 213 24.42 8.52 -6.57
CA VAL A 213 25.07 7.33 -5.98
C VAL A 213 25.39 6.30 -7.07
N ASN A 214 24.47 6.07 -8.02
CA ASN A 214 24.71 5.18 -9.15
C ASN A 214 25.83 5.68 -10.08
N LYS A 215 25.92 6.98 -10.32
CA LYS A 215 26.98 7.57 -11.15
C LYS A 215 28.34 7.43 -10.47
N GLN A 216 28.40 7.62 -9.16
CA GLN A 216 29.64 7.43 -8.38
C GLN A 216 30.08 5.95 -8.41
N ALA A 217 29.16 5.02 -8.16
CA ALA A 217 29.44 3.59 -8.26
C ALA A 217 30.01 3.20 -9.64
N LYS A 218 29.40 3.70 -10.72
CA LYS A 218 29.88 3.45 -12.10
C LYS A 218 31.28 4.01 -12.36
N LYS A 219 31.65 5.15 -11.76
CA LYS A 219 33.00 5.74 -11.93
C LYS A 219 34.06 4.91 -11.23
N THR A 220 33.80 4.44 -10.01
CA THR A 220 34.72 3.55 -9.29
C THR A 220 34.92 2.23 -10.05
N ILE A 221 33.85 1.66 -10.62
CA ILE A 221 33.92 0.40 -11.38
C ILE A 221 34.60 0.57 -12.76
N LYS A 222 34.47 1.75 -13.41
CA LYS A 222 35.07 2.00 -14.74
C LYS A 222 36.60 2.08 -14.72
N VAL A 223 37.22 2.33 -13.56
CA VAL A 223 38.68 2.33 -13.44
C VAL A 223 39.24 0.91 -13.65
N ASP A 224 38.45 -0.14 -13.41
CA ASP A 224 38.89 -1.54 -13.48
C ASP A 224 38.39 -2.30 -14.73
N ALA A 225 37.65 -1.64 -15.63
CA ALA A 225 37.10 -2.27 -16.84
C ALA A 225 38.13 -2.36 -17.99
N SER A 226 39.27 -2.99 -17.73
CA SER A 226 40.11 -3.65 -18.75
C SER A 226 39.79 -5.15 -18.86
N GLY A 227 38.75 -5.65 -18.18
CA GLY A 227 38.39 -7.07 -18.22
C GLY A 227 36.95 -7.36 -17.80
N ASN A 228 36.15 -7.72 -18.80
CA ASN A 228 34.93 -8.52 -18.72
C ASN A 228 33.56 -7.84 -18.42
N ASN A 229 32.62 -8.13 -19.33
CA ASN A 229 31.28 -7.54 -19.47
C ASN A 229 30.23 -8.16 -18.51
N GLY A 230 30.63 -8.57 -17.30
CA GLY A 230 29.72 -9.19 -16.31
C GLY A 230 28.98 -8.18 -15.42
N HIS A 231 29.54 -6.99 -15.21
CA HIS A 231 29.10 -6.06 -14.17
C HIS A 231 27.93 -5.15 -14.58
N GLU A 232 27.68 -4.99 -15.88
CA GLU A 232 26.57 -4.17 -16.39
C GLU A 232 25.19 -4.79 -16.05
N LYS A 233 25.08 -6.13 -16.04
CA LYS A 233 23.87 -6.85 -15.61
C LYS A 233 23.52 -6.61 -14.14
N THR A 234 24.51 -6.42 -13.27
CA THR A 234 24.29 -6.26 -11.81
C THR A 234 23.75 -4.86 -11.48
N ILE A 235 24.13 -3.83 -12.23
CA ILE A 235 23.64 -2.46 -12.03
C ILE A 235 22.19 -2.31 -12.55
N ILE A 236 21.85 -2.99 -13.65
CA ILE A 236 20.48 -3.04 -14.20
C ILE A 236 19.54 -3.81 -13.25
N SER A 237 20.03 -4.87 -12.60
CA SER A 237 19.28 -5.62 -11.59
C SER A 237 18.86 -4.78 -10.37
N GLY A 238 19.67 -3.79 -9.98
CA GLY A 238 19.35 -2.89 -8.86
C GLY A 238 18.20 -1.92 -9.15
N CYS A 239 18.10 -1.43 -10.38
CA CYS A 239 16.98 -0.58 -10.82
C CYS A 239 15.68 -1.40 -11.02
N ALA A 240 15.79 -2.63 -11.54
CA ALA A 240 14.63 -3.52 -11.66
C ALA A 240 14.05 -3.92 -10.29
N GLY A 241 14.90 -4.19 -9.30
CA GLY A 241 14.48 -4.45 -7.92
C GLY A 241 13.77 -3.26 -7.27
N PHE A 242 14.18 -2.03 -7.58
CA PHE A 242 13.54 -0.81 -7.08
C PHE A 242 12.11 -0.63 -7.62
N PHE A 243 11.91 -0.82 -8.93
CA PHE A 243 10.56 -0.76 -9.53
C PHE A 243 9.67 -1.90 -9.02
N MET A 244 10.23 -3.10 -8.85
CA MET A 244 9.49 -4.24 -8.34
C MET A 244 9.10 -4.05 -6.86
N PHE A 245 9.98 -3.48 -6.03
CA PHE A 245 9.68 -3.18 -4.63
C PHE A 245 8.63 -2.08 -4.46
N ILE A 246 8.70 -1.00 -5.26
CA ILE A 246 7.67 0.05 -5.27
C ILE A 246 6.33 -0.54 -5.71
N PHE A 247 6.33 -1.34 -6.77
CA PHE A 247 5.13 -2.01 -7.26
C PHE A 247 4.52 -2.94 -6.21
N VAL A 248 5.34 -3.77 -5.56
CA VAL A 248 4.89 -4.69 -4.49
C VAL A 248 4.42 -3.93 -3.26
N SER A 249 5.05 -2.81 -2.90
CA SER A 249 4.66 -2.00 -1.73
C SER A 249 3.32 -1.28 -1.97
N ILE A 250 3.12 -0.73 -3.17
CA ILE A 250 1.84 -0.13 -3.58
C ILE A 250 0.76 -1.20 -3.68
N PHE A 251 1.07 -2.34 -4.31
CA PHE A 251 0.17 -3.48 -4.41
C PHE A 251 -0.24 -4.00 -3.03
N ALA A 252 0.71 -4.16 -2.10
CA ALA A 252 0.45 -4.57 -0.73
C ALA A 252 -0.46 -3.55 -0.02
N MET A 253 -0.18 -2.25 -0.13
CA MET A 253 -1.05 -1.21 0.45
C MET A 253 -2.49 -1.31 -0.07
N VAL A 254 -2.67 -1.50 -1.39
CA VAL A 254 -4.01 -1.59 -2.01
C VAL A 254 -4.69 -2.91 -1.66
N PHE A 255 -3.98 -4.03 -1.72
CA PHE A 255 -4.49 -5.38 -1.47
C PHE A 255 -4.91 -5.58 -0.01
N PHE A 256 -4.05 -5.19 0.94
CA PHE A 256 -4.33 -5.33 2.37
C PHE A 256 -5.34 -4.28 2.89
N ARG A 257 -5.62 -3.21 2.14
CA ARG A 257 -6.76 -2.33 2.42
C ARG A 257 -8.10 -3.05 2.27
N GLY A 258 -8.18 -4.08 1.42
CA GLY A 258 -9.36 -4.96 1.31
C GLY A 258 -9.53 -5.95 2.48
N PHE A 259 -8.49 -6.14 3.30
CA PHE A 259 -8.50 -7.04 4.46
C PHE A 259 -8.69 -6.31 5.80
N GLY A 260 -9.00 -5.01 5.79
CA GLY A 260 -9.21 -4.20 7.00
C GLY A 260 -7.95 -3.98 7.86
N LEU A 261 -6.78 -4.47 7.42
CA LEU A 261 -5.53 -4.39 8.19
C LEU A 261 -4.99 -2.95 8.29
N PHE A 262 -5.48 -2.05 7.43
CA PHE A 262 -5.04 -0.66 7.31
C PHE A 262 -6.17 0.35 7.53
N ASP A 263 -7.30 -0.03 8.15
CA ASP A 263 -8.43 0.88 8.40
C ASP A 263 -8.06 2.06 9.31
N LYS A 264 -6.97 1.94 10.08
CA LYS A 264 -6.39 3.03 10.89
C LYS A 264 -5.33 3.88 10.16
N VAL A 265 -4.85 3.45 8.98
CA VAL A 265 -3.82 4.18 8.23
C VAL A 265 -4.49 5.18 7.30
N LYS A 266 -4.62 6.41 7.81
CA LYS A 266 -5.10 7.56 7.03
C LYS A 266 -4.13 7.88 5.88
N LEU A 267 -4.67 8.37 4.77
CA LEU A 267 -3.91 8.82 3.57
C LEU A 267 -2.82 9.85 3.91
N ILE A 268 -2.98 10.58 5.01
CA ILE A 268 -2.00 11.53 5.54
C ILE A 268 -0.65 10.89 5.91
N HIS A 269 -0.63 9.58 6.21
CA HIS A 269 0.59 8.86 6.57
C HIS A 269 1.37 8.32 5.36
N ALA A 270 0.78 8.37 4.16
CA ALA A 270 1.40 7.86 2.94
C ALA A 270 2.80 8.44 2.64
N PRO A 271 3.07 9.76 2.82
CA PRO A 271 4.40 10.33 2.58
C PRO A 271 5.47 9.78 3.52
N PHE A 272 5.14 9.53 4.79
CA PHE A 272 6.07 9.00 5.78
C PHE A 272 6.41 7.53 5.50
N ILE A 273 5.41 6.73 5.11
CA ILE A 273 5.61 5.33 4.74
C ILE A 273 6.47 5.25 3.48
N LEU A 274 6.19 6.10 2.48
CA LEU A 274 6.98 6.20 1.26
C LEU A 274 8.44 6.63 1.54
N TYR A 275 8.64 7.63 2.41
CA TYR A 275 9.98 8.02 2.85
C TYR A 275 10.73 6.85 3.49
N GLY A 276 10.09 6.10 4.40
CA GLY A 276 10.70 4.94 5.05
C GLY A 276 11.14 3.86 4.05
N ILE A 277 10.31 3.56 3.05
CA ILE A 277 10.64 2.64 1.96
C ILE A 277 11.85 3.13 1.16
N LEU A 278 11.83 4.39 0.73
CA LEU A 278 12.91 4.96 -0.08
C LEU A 278 14.22 5.09 0.71
N ALA A 279 14.16 5.41 1.99
CA ALA A 279 15.30 5.44 2.91
C ALA A 279 15.92 4.05 3.09
N ALA A 280 15.10 2.99 3.19
CA ALA A 280 15.57 1.61 3.24
C ALA A 280 16.23 1.19 1.91
N CYS A 281 15.63 1.54 0.76
CA CYS A 281 16.23 1.30 -0.55
C CYS A 281 17.60 1.98 -0.70
N LEU A 282 17.71 3.24 -0.28
CA LEU A 282 18.98 3.97 -0.27
C LEU A 282 20.02 3.29 0.63
N PHE A 283 19.60 2.80 1.80
CA PHE A 283 20.46 2.05 2.71
C PHE A 283 21.00 0.76 2.09
N PHE A 284 20.16 -0.07 1.46
CA PHE A 284 20.63 -1.27 0.77
C PHE A 284 21.55 -0.94 -0.39
N ARG A 285 21.28 0.16 -1.11
CA ARG A 285 22.16 0.62 -2.18
C ARG A 285 23.54 1.05 -1.67
N TYR A 286 23.56 1.74 -0.53
CA TYR A 286 24.79 2.09 0.19
C TYR A 286 25.56 0.83 0.61
N LEU A 287 24.91 -0.14 1.25
CA LEU A 287 25.53 -1.42 1.62
C LEU A 287 26.13 -2.15 0.43
N PHE A 288 25.42 -2.17 -0.71
CA PHE A 288 25.93 -2.76 -1.94
C PHE A 288 27.20 -2.05 -2.42
N HIS A 289 27.27 -0.72 -2.33
CA HIS A 289 28.48 0.01 -2.71
C HIS A 289 29.66 -0.31 -1.79
N ILE A 290 29.42 -0.39 -0.47
CA ILE A 290 30.47 -0.80 0.48
C ILE A 290 30.94 -2.23 0.21
N SER A 291 30.01 -3.14 -0.08
CA SER A 291 30.33 -4.52 -0.49
C SER A 291 31.13 -4.56 -1.80
N SER A 292 30.81 -3.68 -2.75
CA SER A 292 31.59 -3.55 -3.99
C SER A 292 33.02 -3.09 -3.71
N LEU A 293 33.22 -2.10 -2.82
CA LEU A 293 34.56 -1.66 -2.44
C LEU A 293 35.37 -2.77 -1.77
N ARG A 294 34.73 -3.63 -0.97
CA ARG A 294 35.40 -4.79 -0.37
C ARG A 294 35.85 -5.83 -1.40
N LYS A 295 35.15 -5.94 -2.53
CA LYS A 295 35.54 -6.83 -3.63
C LYS A 295 36.68 -6.25 -4.49
N THR A 296 36.79 -4.92 -4.54
CA THR A 296 37.84 -4.23 -5.29
C THR A 296 39.17 -4.23 -4.56
N HIS A 297 39.17 -4.04 -3.24
CA HIS A 297 40.38 -3.98 -2.42
C HIS A 297 40.54 -5.26 -1.61
N TYR A 298 41.58 -6.03 -1.95
CA TYR A 298 42.06 -7.17 -1.17
C TYR A 298 42.76 -6.67 0.11
N ASP A 299 43.50 -5.57 0.03
CA ASP A 299 44.17 -4.95 1.16
C ASP A 299 43.21 -4.19 2.08
N ASP A 300 43.24 -4.54 3.37
CA ASP A 300 42.37 -3.93 4.38
C ASP A 300 42.59 -2.41 4.52
N LYS A 301 43.83 -1.91 4.43
CA LYS A 301 44.14 -0.48 4.58
C LYS A 301 43.57 0.32 3.41
N ASN A 302 43.74 -0.18 2.19
CA ASN A 302 43.18 0.45 1.00
C ASN A 302 41.65 0.43 1.03
N TYR A 303 41.04 -0.70 1.43
CA TYR A 303 39.60 -0.78 1.66
C TYR A 303 39.12 0.27 2.67
N PHE A 304 39.77 0.38 3.84
CA PHE A 304 39.39 1.37 4.85
C PHE A 304 39.57 2.82 4.36
N ASN A 305 40.60 3.10 3.57
CA ASN A 305 40.79 4.43 3.00
C ASN A 305 39.70 4.75 1.97
N ALA A 306 39.38 3.81 1.07
CA ALA A 306 38.33 3.96 0.06
C ALA A 306 36.94 4.17 0.68
N VAL A 307 36.58 3.41 1.72
CA VAL A 307 35.31 3.58 2.43
C VAL A 307 35.27 4.91 3.18
N SER A 308 36.37 5.30 3.81
CA SER A 308 36.49 6.61 4.48
C SER A 308 36.27 7.76 3.49
N ASP A 309 36.91 7.72 2.32
CA ASP A 309 36.79 8.76 1.29
C ASP A 309 35.38 8.81 0.68
N PHE A 310 34.77 7.65 0.48
CA PHE A 310 33.37 7.55 0.06
C PHE A 310 32.43 8.19 1.08
N ASN A 311 32.59 7.86 2.36
CA ASN A 311 31.75 8.37 3.44
C ASN A 311 31.95 9.89 3.66
N LYS A 312 33.17 10.41 3.54
CA LYS A 312 33.42 11.86 3.60
C LYS A 312 32.68 12.63 2.51
N LYS A 313 32.71 12.13 1.27
CA LYS A 313 32.02 12.76 0.13
C LYS A 313 30.50 12.65 0.22
N ASN A 314 30.00 11.60 0.88
CA ASN A 314 28.58 11.25 0.91
C ASN A 314 27.95 11.31 2.30
N PHE A 315 28.54 12.06 3.24
CA PHE A 315 28.03 12.19 4.61
C PHE A 315 26.58 12.68 4.66
N TRP A 316 26.18 13.53 3.70
CA TRP A 316 24.82 14.05 3.55
C TRP A 316 23.73 12.96 3.34
N LEU A 317 24.11 11.74 2.91
CA LEU A 317 23.15 10.63 2.76
C LEU A 317 22.49 10.22 4.08
N ILE A 318 23.13 10.51 5.22
CA ILE A 318 22.61 10.19 6.56
C ILE A 318 21.28 10.90 6.83
N ILE A 319 21.09 12.12 6.28
CA ILE A 319 19.84 12.89 6.41
C ILE A 319 18.67 12.15 5.75
N PHE A 320 18.94 11.44 4.65
CA PHE A 320 17.94 10.73 3.86
C PHE A 320 17.74 9.27 4.29
N SER A 321 18.72 8.68 4.97
CA SER A 321 18.63 7.35 5.55
C SER A 321 19.45 7.26 6.84
N PRO A 322 18.82 7.49 8.00
CA PRO A 322 19.49 7.42 9.29
C PRO A 322 20.14 6.06 9.60
N LEU A 323 19.65 4.98 8.97
CA LEU A 323 20.22 3.63 9.10
C LEU A 323 21.69 3.55 8.67
N ILE A 324 22.14 4.43 7.77
CA ILE A 324 23.54 4.52 7.36
C ILE A 324 24.45 4.86 8.55
N LEU A 325 23.96 5.60 9.54
CA LEU A 325 24.75 5.97 10.71
C LEU A 325 25.20 4.73 11.50
N ILE A 326 24.35 3.71 11.63
CA ILE A 326 24.67 2.45 12.32
C ILE A 326 25.85 1.77 11.62
N THR A 327 25.82 1.71 10.29
CA THR A 327 26.91 1.10 9.51
C THR A 327 28.20 1.88 9.61
N LEU A 328 28.12 3.21 9.67
CA LEU A 328 29.27 4.09 9.83
C LEU A 328 29.89 3.95 11.21
N ILE A 329 29.09 3.85 12.27
CA ILE A 329 29.56 3.58 13.64
C ILE A 329 30.28 2.23 13.70
N ASN A 330 29.67 1.16 13.20
CA ASN A 330 30.28 -0.17 13.16
C ASN A 330 31.61 -0.17 12.39
N TYR A 331 31.65 0.58 11.30
CA TYR A 331 32.85 0.77 10.49
C TYR A 331 33.96 1.49 11.27
N LEU A 332 33.63 2.57 12.00
CA LEU A 332 34.59 3.28 12.84
C LEU A 332 35.14 2.39 13.97
N PHE A 333 34.30 1.58 14.61
CA PHE A 333 34.75 0.60 15.60
C PHE A 333 35.72 -0.43 15.00
N LYS A 334 35.39 -1.00 13.83
CA LYS A 334 36.29 -1.94 13.14
C LYS A 334 37.62 -1.31 12.77
N ARG A 335 37.58 -0.09 12.22
CA ARG A 335 38.79 0.67 11.89
C ARG A 335 39.63 0.92 13.14
N GLY A 336 39.00 1.34 14.24
CA GLY A 336 39.64 1.59 15.53
C GLY A 336 40.39 0.37 16.06
N LYS A 337 39.75 -0.80 16.06
CA LYS A 337 40.38 -2.07 16.48
C LYS A 337 41.62 -2.44 15.64
N ASN A 338 41.64 -2.04 14.37
CA ASN A 338 42.73 -2.34 13.45
C ASN A 338 43.77 -1.21 13.34
N ILE A 339 43.66 -0.12 14.12
CA ILE A 339 44.64 0.99 14.08
C ILE A 339 46.04 0.47 14.42
N ASP A 340 46.14 -0.38 15.45
CA ASP A 340 47.43 -0.93 15.89
C ASP A 340 48.07 -1.84 14.83
N ARG A 341 47.26 -2.55 14.04
CA ARG A 341 47.72 -3.39 12.93
C ARG A 341 48.43 -2.58 11.84
N PHE A 342 48.05 -1.33 11.64
CA PHE A 342 48.60 -0.48 10.58
C PHE A 342 49.73 0.45 11.03
N LYS A 343 50.17 0.36 12.29
CA LYS A 343 51.32 1.14 12.79
C LYS A 343 52.61 0.70 12.08
N PRO A 344 53.48 1.65 11.70
CA PRO A 344 54.73 1.32 11.02
C PRO A 344 55.63 0.46 11.91
N VAL A 345 56.23 -0.56 11.31
CA VAL A 345 57.27 -1.38 11.94
C VAL A 345 58.62 -0.70 11.71
N LEU A 346 59.52 -0.79 12.69
CA LEU A 346 60.87 -0.24 12.59
C LEU A 346 61.86 -1.30 12.12
N ASP A 347 62.77 -0.89 11.25
CA ASP A 347 63.88 -1.69 10.72
C ASP A 347 65.04 -1.80 11.73
N SER A 348 66.05 -2.62 11.44
CA SER A 348 67.28 -2.76 12.24
C SER A 348 68.03 -1.44 12.45
N LYS A 349 67.82 -0.46 11.56
CA LYS A 349 68.36 0.92 11.64
C LYS A 349 67.41 1.91 12.34
N ASN A 350 66.32 1.42 12.96
CA ASN A 350 65.28 2.22 13.61
C ASN A 350 64.54 3.18 12.65
N GLN A 351 64.44 2.82 11.37
CA GLN A 351 63.70 3.55 10.34
C GLN A 351 62.34 2.89 10.08
N GLU A 352 61.32 3.67 9.73
CA GLU A 352 60.00 3.15 9.42
C GLU A 352 60.01 2.32 8.12
N MET A 353 59.51 1.10 8.21
CA MET A 353 59.33 0.20 7.07
C MET A 353 58.05 0.55 6.31
N LEU A 354 58.06 0.29 5.01
CA LEU A 354 56.93 0.46 4.11
C LEU A 354 56.09 -0.81 4.08
N ARG A 355 54.78 -0.69 4.30
CA ARG A 355 53.85 -1.83 4.15
C ARG A 355 53.65 -2.13 2.67
N VAL A 356 53.90 -3.37 2.25
CA VAL A 356 53.68 -3.82 0.89
C VAL A 356 52.18 -3.82 0.59
N ASP A 357 51.80 -3.23 -0.55
CA ASP A 357 50.40 -3.18 -0.98
C ASP A 357 49.93 -4.56 -1.48
N ARG A 358 48.98 -5.15 -0.75
CA ARG A 358 48.39 -6.46 -1.09
C ARG A 358 47.37 -6.39 -2.23
N ASP A 359 46.92 -5.22 -2.65
CA ASP A 359 46.11 -5.09 -3.88
C ASP A 359 46.96 -5.34 -5.13
N ILE A 360 48.25 -4.99 -5.09
CA ILE A 360 49.22 -5.24 -6.17
C ILE A 360 49.81 -6.65 -6.01
N ASN A 361 50.18 -7.03 -4.79
CA ASN A 361 50.76 -8.34 -4.48
C ASN A 361 49.76 -9.23 -3.73
N VAL A 362 48.70 -9.64 -4.43
CA VAL A 362 47.61 -10.46 -3.85
C VAL A 362 48.16 -11.78 -3.29
N GLU A 363 49.03 -12.46 -4.03
CA GLU A 363 49.60 -13.75 -3.61
C GLU A 363 50.67 -13.63 -2.52
N GLY A 364 51.20 -12.43 -2.26
CA GLY A 364 52.26 -12.20 -1.28
C GLY A 364 53.62 -12.80 -1.67
N LYS A 365 53.86 -13.10 -2.95
CA LYS A 365 55.15 -13.61 -3.43
C LYS A 365 56.17 -12.47 -3.63
N PRO A 366 57.47 -12.71 -3.42
CA PRO A 366 58.11 -13.94 -2.95
C PRO A 366 58.14 -14.09 -1.41
N PHE A 367 57.54 -13.16 -0.66
CA PHE A 367 57.70 -13.05 0.80
C PHE A 367 57.03 -14.19 1.59
N LEU A 368 55.83 -14.63 1.18
CA LEU A 368 55.08 -15.66 1.90
C LEU A 368 55.41 -17.08 1.43
N SER A 369 55.60 -17.97 2.40
CA SER A 369 55.73 -19.41 2.15
C SER A 369 54.43 -20.02 1.61
N ALA A 370 54.52 -21.23 1.03
CA ALA A 370 53.34 -21.93 0.52
C ALA A 370 52.31 -22.28 1.62
N GLY A 371 52.77 -22.54 2.85
CA GLY A 371 51.90 -22.81 3.99
C GLY A 371 51.16 -21.57 4.48
N GLN A 372 51.86 -20.44 4.61
CA GLN A 372 51.25 -19.15 4.98
C GLN A 372 50.20 -18.69 3.97
N ARG A 373 50.47 -18.88 2.66
CA ARG A 373 49.46 -18.60 1.61
C ARG A 373 48.25 -19.52 1.71
N ALA A 374 48.42 -20.76 2.20
CA ALA A 374 47.31 -21.67 2.45
C ALA A 374 46.50 -21.29 3.69
N GLU A 375 47.13 -20.69 4.70
CA GLU A 375 46.44 -20.09 5.86
C GLU A 375 45.63 -18.86 5.47
N GLU A 376 46.16 -17.98 4.59
CA GLU A 376 45.39 -16.86 4.02
C GLU A 376 44.20 -17.37 3.18
N GLY A 377 44.44 -18.37 2.33
CA GLY A 377 43.38 -18.98 1.52
C GLY A 377 42.29 -19.67 2.34
N ALA A 378 42.64 -20.19 3.53
CA ALA A 378 41.69 -20.73 4.50
C ALA A 378 41.10 -19.67 5.44
N GLN A 379 41.48 -18.40 5.29
CA GLN A 379 41.08 -17.27 6.14
C GLN A 379 41.34 -17.50 7.64
N THR A 380 42.45 -18.16 7.97
CA THR A 380 42.84 -18.42 9.37
C THR A 380 43.82 -17.38 9.88
N TYR A 381 44.81 -17.02 9.08
CA TYR A 381 45.72 -15.90 9.33
C TYR A 381 45.77 -14.98 8.12
N ASP A 382 45.83 -13.68 8.39
CA ASP A 382 46.20 -12.65 7.40
C ASP A 382 47.62 -12.17 7.69
N TYR A 383 48.47 -12.14 6.66
CA TYR A 383 49.85 -11.69 6.80
C TYR A 383 50.06 -10.30 6.18
N ASP A 384 50.56 -9.37 7.00
CA ASP A 384 51.05 -8.08 6.53
C ASP A 384 52.57 -8.15 6.33
N ILE A 385 53.01 -7.70 5.16
CA ILE A 385 54.43 -7.67 4.79
C ILE A 385 54.90 -6.22 4.89
N TRP A 386 55.99 -6.02 5.62
CA TRP A 386 56.69 -4.74 5.75
C TRP A 386 58.08 -4.88 5.15
N GLU A 387 58.51 -3.90 4.38
CA GLU A 387 59.79 -3.90 3.69
C GLU A 387 60.55 -2.60 4.01
N SER A 388 61.85 -2.72 4.25
CA SER A 388 62.72 -1.56 4.45
C SER A 388 62.80 -0.72 3.17
N ALA A 389 63.06 0.58 3.30
CA ALA A 389 63.24 1.47 2.14
C ALA A 389 64.37 1.01 1.20
N ASP A 390 65.36 0.28 1.73
CA ASP A 390 66.47 -0.30 0.97
C ASP A 390 66.11 -1.63 0.27
N HIS A 391 64.90 -2.17 0.45
CA HIS A 391 64.43 -3.50 -0.03
C HIS A 391 65.26 -4.72 0.46
N LYS A 392 66.09 -4.52 1.49
CA LYS A 392 67.00 -5.57 2.02
C LYS A 392 66.41 -6.37 3.18
N GLU A 393 65.57 -5.72 3.99
CA GLU A 393 64.95 -6.32 5.17
C GLU A 393 63.44 -6.34 4.99
N HIS A 394 62.80 -7.44 5.38
CA HIS A 394 61.35 -7.55 5.42
C HIS A 394 60.89 -8.21 6.71
N VAL A 395 59.73 -7.77 7.22
CA VAL A 395 59.10 -8.29 8.42
C VAL A 395 57.68 -8.71 8.09
N ILE A 396 57.33 -9.93 8.47
CA ILE A 396 55.99 -10.48 8.29
C ILE A 396 55.27 -10.45 9.64
N LYS A 397 54.11 -9.78 9.69
CA LYS A 397 53.22 -9.76 10.85
C LYS A 397 51.99 -10.60 10.57
N GLN A 398 51.64 -11.48 11.50
CA GLN A 398 50.48 -12.37 11.39
C GLN A 398 49.32 -11.89 12.26
N TRP A 399 48.11 -11.95 11.72
CA TRP A 399 46.89 -11.52 12.40
C TRP A 399 45.79 -12.58 12.26
N PRO A 400 45.03 -12.90 13.31
CA PRO A 400 43.94 -13.87 13.22
C PRO A 400 42.83 -13.33 12.31
N ALA A 401 42.42 -14.13 11.32
CA ALA A 401 41.39 -13.79 10.34
C ALA A 401 40.01 -14.38 10.72
N GLU A 402 39.03 -14.26 9.82
CA GLU A 402 37.61 -14.57 10.10
C GLU A 402 37.37 -16.02 10.55
N GLU A 403 38.06 -16.99 9.94
CA GLU A 403 37.89 -18.42 10.26
C GLU A 403 38.95 -18.93 11.28
N TYR A 404 39.70 -18.05 11.96
CA TYR A 404 40.78 -18.45 12.89
C TYR A 404 40.38 -19.52 13.92
N ASN A 405 39.19 -19.37 14.52
CA ASN A 405 38.68 -20.30 15.54
C ASN A 405 38.12 -21.61 14.94
N SER A 406 37.83 -21.61 13.65
CA SER A 406 37.27 -22.76 12.94
C SER A 406 38.33 -23.80 12.55
N TYR A 407 39.61 -23.40 12.55
CA TYR A 407 40.73 -24.27 12.24
C TYR A 407 41.72 -24.34 13.40
N THR A 408 42.48 -25.42 13.39
CA THR A 408 43.56 -25.72 14.33
C THR A 408 44.85 -26.00 13.57
N GLU A 409 45.96 -26.02 14.30
CA GLU A 409 47.27 -26.34 13.74
C GLU A 409 47.32 -27.81 13.33
N CYS A 410 47.76 -28.07 12.11
CA CYS A 410 47.85 -29.43 11.61
C CYS A 410 49.07 -30.13 12.24
N PRO A 411 48.93 -31.32 12.84
CA PRO A 411 50.05 -32.03 13.48
C PRO A 411 51.15 -32.46 12.49
N LYS A 412 50.87 -32.46 11.18
CA LYS A 412 51.82 -32.87 10.14
C LYS A 412 52.61 -31.72 9.54
N CYS A 413 51.98 -30.55 9.35
CA CYS A 413 52.60 -29.41 8.66
C CYS A 413 52.68 -28.13 9.51
N ASN A 414 52.20 -28.15 10.75
CA ASN A 414 52.18 -27.05 11.73
C ASN A 414 51.40 -25.78 11.32
N PHE A 415 50.97 -25.66 10.06
CA PHE A 415 50.08 -24.59 9.62
C PHE A 415 48.66 -24.78 10.12
N ARG A 416 47.99 -23.67 10.48
CA ARG A 416 46.61 -23.62 10.97
C ARG A 416 45.61 -23.71 9.83
N THR A 417 45.58 -24.89 9.21
CA THR A 417 44.70 -25.24 8.08
C THR A 417 43.94 -26.53 8.33
N TYR A 418 43.90 -27.01 9.59
CA TYR A 418 43.22 -28.24 10.00
C TYR A 418 41.79 -27.96 10.46
N LYS A 419 40.81 -28.37 9.66
CA LYS A 419 39.38 -28.19 9.97
C LYS A 419 38.89 -29.39 10.76
N LEU A 420 38.41 -29.15 11.98
CA LEU A 420 37.85 -30.19 12.82
C LEU A 420 36.41 -30.53 12.42
N ASN A 421 36.02 -31.79 12.62
CA ASN A 421 34.65 -32.27 12.46
C ASN A 421 34.03 -31.92 11.09
N LYS A 422 34.82 -31.96 10.03
CA LYS A 422 34.34 -31.73 8.67
C LYS A 422 33.45 -32.90 8.25
N GLN A 423 32.18 -32.61 8.02
CA GLN A 423 31.22 -33.56 7.51
C GLN A 423 31.39 -33.77 6.00
N VAL A 424 31.60 -35.03 5.58
CA VAL A 424 31.66 -35.43 4.18
C VAL A 424 30.53 -36.41 3.89
N THR A 425 29.55 -35.96 3.11
CA THR A 425 28.42 -36.79 2.68
C THR A 425 28.90 -37.87 1.70
N VAL A 426 28.67 -39.13 2.07
CA VAL A 426 28.99 -40.29 1.22
C VAL A 426 27.75 -40.71 0.44
N THR A 427 26.59 -40.71 1.09
CA THR A 427 25.29 -40.94 0.46
C THR A 427 24.32 -39.85 0.92
N ALA A 428 23.75 -39.11 -0.04
CA ALA A 428 22.81 -38.05 0.25
C ALA A 428 21.48 -38.62 0.76
N ALA A 429 20.86 -37.94 1.72
CA ALA A 429 19.52 -38.29 2.18
C ALA A 429 18.48 -37.95 1.11
N THR A 430 17.41 -38.76 1.06
CA THR A 430 16.27 -38.56 0.15
C THR A 430 14.99 -38.42 0.96
N TYR A 431 13.86 -38.16 0.30
CA TYR A 431 12.55 -38.12 0.96
C TYR A 431 12.08 -39.49 1.50
N SER A 432 12.75 -40.58 1.13
CA SER A 432 12.37 -41.95 1.50
C SER A 432 13.48 -42.79 2.12
N ARG A 433 14.72 -42.28 2.17
CA ARG A 433 15.88 -42.98 2.75
C ARG A 433 16.81 -41.99 3.42
N GLU A 434 17.29 -42.37 4.59
CA GLU A 434 18.37 -41.66 5.27
C GLU A 434 19.67 -41.71 4.45
N GLY A 435 20.46 -40.66 4.57
CA GLY A 435 21.81 -40.62 4.00
C GLY A 435 22.86 -41.04 5.03
N LYS A 436 24.09 -41.20 4.58
CA LYS A 436 25.27 -41.41 5.44
C LYS A 436 26.34 -40.39 5.11
N ALA A 437 26.91 -39.79 6.13
CA ALA A 437 28.09 -38.95 6.03
C ALA A 437 29.17 -39.48 7.00
N LYS A 438 30.42 -39.16 6.72
CA LYS A 438 31.54 -39.40 7.64
C LYS A 438 32.03 -38.08 8.21
N LEU A 439 32.37 -38.08 9.48
CA LEU A 439 33.02 -36.97 10.15
C LEU A 439 34.54 -37.19 10.06
N ILE A 440 35.25 -36.24 9.46
CA ILE A 440 36.71 -36.29 9.33
C ILE A 440 37.32 -34.99 9.81
N ASN A 441 38.56 -35.04 10.28
CA ASN A 441 39.41 -33.87 10.35
C ASN A 441 40.28 -33.83 9.09
N GLU A 442 40.38 -32.67 8.46
CA GLU A 442 41.12 -32.54 7.20
C GLU A 442 41.94 -31.26 7.17
N CYS A 443 43.20 -31.38 6.73
CA CYS A 443 44.09 -30.25 6.49
C CYS A 443 43.98 -29.78 5.03
N SER A 444 43.61 -28.51 4.83
CA SER A 444 43.49 -27.93 3.48
C SER A 444 44.84 -27.82 2.75
N PHE A 445 45.96 -27.71 3.48
CA PHE A 445 47.29 -27.55 2.89
C PHE A 445 47.96 -28.90 2.56
N CYS A 446 48.23 -29.73 3.56
CA CYS A 446 48.97 -30.99 3.38
C CYS A 446 48.06 -32.20 3.07
N ARG A 447 46.74 -32.00 3.00
CA ARG A 447 45.72 -33.05 2.75
C ARG A 447 45.78 -34.22 3.74
N ASN A 448 46.27 -33.97 4.96
CA ASN A 448 46.20 -34.95 6.03
C ASN A 448 44.74 -35.13 6.46
N VAL A 449 44.27 -36.38 6.49
CA VAL A 449 42.88 -36.70 6.84
C VAL A 449 42.90 -37.70 7.98
N GLU A 450 42.10 -37.41 9.01
CA GLU A 450 41.83 -38.28 10.15
C GLU A 450 40.34 -38.58 10.18
N PHE A 451 39.98 -39.85 10.22
CA PHE A 451 38.58 -40.28 10.32
C PHE A 451 38.15 -40.33 11.79
N ILE A 452 36.99 -39.76 12.10
CA ILE A 452 36.41 -39.79 13.44
C ILE A 452 35.33 -40.86 13.51
N GLU A 453 34.19 -40.61 12.87
CA GLU A 453 33.02 -41.47 12.97
C GLU A 453 32.08 -41.37 11.75
N TRP A 454 31.11 -42.26 11.70
CA TRP A 454 30.01 -42.20 10.75
C TRP A 454 28.81 -41.50 11.38
N ILE A 455 28.12 -40.68 10.59
CA ILE A 455 26.89 -39.98 10.98
C ILE A 455 25.77 -40.25 9.96
N THR A 456 24.54 -40.38 10.46
CA THR A 456 23.35 -40.60 9.64
C THR A 456 22.65 -39.28 9.32
N LEU A 457 22.36 -39.05 8.04
CA LEU A 457 21.65 -37.86 7.56
C LEU A 457 20.14 -38.13 7.53
N ALA A 458 19.37 -37.30 8.22
CA ALA A 458 17.92 -37.39 8.23
C ALA A 458 17.31 -37.16 6.83
N MET A 459 16.14 -37.78 6.60
CA MET A 459 15.38 -37.65 5.36
C MET A 459 14.91 -36.20 5.09
N LEU A 460 14.79 -35.85 3.81
CA LEU A 460 14.29 -34.54 3.38
C LEU A 460 12.79 -34.41 3.65
N VAL A 461 12.32 -33.20 4.01
CA VAL A 461 10.90 -32.89 4.28
C VAL A 461 10.36 -31.94 3.21
N LYS A 462 9.16 -32.21 2.68
CA LYS A 462 8.51 -31.34 1.67
C LYS A 462 7.85 -30.12 2.32
N THR A 463 8.26 -28.92 1.92
CA THR A 463 7.55 -27.67 2.22
C THR A 463 6.56 -27.33 1.10
N LYS A 464 5.30 -27.02 1.43
CA LYS A 464 4.24 -26.64 0.46
C LYS A 464 4.20 -25.11 0.33
N SER A 465 4.38 -24.58 -0.87
CA SER A 465 4.08 -23.19 -1.22
C SER A 465 3.15 -23.14 -2.43
N SER A 466 2.01 -22.47 -2.29
CA SER A 466 0.98 -22.32 -3.33
C SER A 466 1.04 -20.93 -3.95
N SER A 467 1.31 -20.84 -5.25
CA SER A 467 1.26 -19.61 -6.05
C SER A 467 0.03 -19.61 -6.96
N GLY A 468 -0.93 -18.71 -6.70
CA GLY A 468 -2.10 -18.47 -7.54
C GLY A 468 -1.91 -17.21 -8.40
N SER A 469 -2.06 -17.35 -9.71
CA SER A 469 -2.07 -16.28 -10.70
C SER A 469 -3.50 -15.98 -11.12
N SER A 470 -3.88 -14.69 -11.15
CA SER A 470 -5.13 -14.25 -11.77
C SER A 470 -4.92 -12.93 -12.52
N SER A 471 -5.27 -12.94 -13.80
CA SER A 471 -5.32 -11.79 -14.70
C SER A 471 -6.75 -11.29 -14.88
N SER A 472 -6.97 -9.98 -14.86
CA SER A 472 -8.18 -9.39 -15.46
C SER A 472 -7.98 -7.93 -15.86
N ARG A 473 -8.43 -7.62 -17.07
CA ARG A 473 -8.45 -6.30 -17.73
C ARG A 473 -9.66 -5.49 -17.24
N SER A 474 -9.57 -4.15 -17.32
CA SER A 474 -10.70 -3.24 -17.14
C SER A 474 -10.65 -2.11 -18.17
N SER A 475 -11.78 -1.88 -18.84
CA SER A 475 -12.08 -0.74 -19.70
C SER A 475 -12.79 0.37 -18.92
N SER A 476 -12.58 1.61 -19.35
CA SER A 476 -13.01 2.86 -18.72
C SER A 476 -14.15 3.55 -19.47
N SER A 477 -15.04 4.27 -18.77
CA SER A 477 -15.70 5.46 -19.34
C SER A 477 -16.27 6.45 -18.30
N SER A 478 -16.25 7.70 -18.77
CA SER A 478 -16.53 9.06 -18.27
C SER A 478 -17.86 9.41 -17.59
N SER A 479 -17.80 10.54 -16.87
CA SER A 479 -18.79 11.20 -15.99
C SER A 479 -19.66 12.27 -16.65
N SER A 480 -20.93 12.38 -16.21
CA SER A 480 -21.83 13.54 -16.38
C SER A 480 -22.30 14.06 -15.01
N SER A 481 -22.71 15.33 -14.95
CA SER A 481 -23.11 16.07 -13.74
C SER A 481 -24.29 15.41 -13.02
N SER A 482 -24.04 14.96 -11.80
CA SER A 482 -24.90 14.12 -10.96
C SER A 482 -25.08 14.79 -9.60
N TRP A 483 -26.02 14.28 -8.77
CA TRP A 483 -26.04 14.59 -7.35
C TRP A 483 -24.64 14.43 -6.75
N GLY A 484 -24.41 15.11 -5.62
CA GLY A 484 -23.09 15.22 -5.02
C GLY A 484 -22.43 13.86 -4.72
N GLY A 485 -23.20 12.76 -4.74
CA GLY A 485 -22.78 11.36 -4.72
C GLY A 485 -22.63 10.81 -3.31
N GLY A 486 -23.45 11.30 -2.38
CA GLY A 486 -23.56 10.76 -1.03
C GLY A 486 -24.04 9.31 -1.03
N ARG A 487 -23.69 8.57 0.02
CA ARG A 487 -24.16 7.19 0.27
C ARG A 487 -24.97 7.15 1.56
N SER A 488 -26.01 6.31 1.58
CA SER A 488 -26.78 6.05 2.81
C SER A 488 -25.94 5.27 3.83
N SER A 489 -26.21 5.47 5.12
CA SER A 489 -25.62 4.68 6.22
C SER A 489 -26.24 3.29 6.37
N GLY A 490 -27.32 2.99 5.64
CA GLY A 490 -28.16 1.82 5.87
C GLY A 490 -29.22 2.05 6.96
N GLY A 491 -29.29 3.25 7.54
CA GLY A 491 -30.40 3.72 8.39
C GLY A 491 -31.56 4.25 7.54
N GLY A 492 -32.79 3.98 7.98
CA GLY A 492 -33.98 4.48 7.31
C GLY A 492 -35.24 4.05 8.04
N THR A 493 -36.05 5.05 8.36
CA THR A 493 -37.30 4.88 9.11
C THR A 493 -38.50 4.97 8.19
N GLY A 494 -39.57 4.26 8.49
CA GLY A 494 -40.80 4.29 7.70
C GLY A 494 -42.00 3.77 8.44
N GLY A 495 -43.15 3.88 7.80
CA GLY A 495 -44.41 3.39 8.34
C GLY A 495 -45.51 3.39 7.30
N SER A 496 -46.70 3.01 7.76
CA SER A 496 -47.93 3.02 6.97
C SER A 496 -48.99 3.94 7.58
N TRP A 497 -50.00 4.34 6.80
CA TRP A 497 -51.10 5.19 7.27
C TRP A 497 -52.50 4.67 6.93
#